data_AF-A0AAV7MFL1-F1
#
_entry.id   AF-A0AAV7MFL1-F1
#
_cell.length_a   1.000
_cell.length_b   1.000
_cell.length_c   1.000
_cell.angle_alpha   90.00
_cell.angle_beta   90.00
_cell.angle_gamma   90.00
#
_symmetry.space_group_name_H-M   'P 1'
#
loop_
_entity.id
_entity.type
_entity.pdbx_description
1 polymer ?
#
loop_
_entity_poly.entity_id
_entity_poly.type
_entity_poly.pdbx_seq_one_letter_code
_entity_poly.pdbx_strand_id
1 'polypeptide(L)'
;MDAPVFHDEDLSDLLKEFDEAILDFDRGPCQYEEHLEQQKRRNVPSVCDSGIDESDSASTSPGSSLNSSEENLTTQPPPQPHKAKLGDTHELEEFIADLDKVLEEM
;
A
#
# COMPACT_ATOMS: atom_id res chain seq x y z
N MET A 1 28.24 -9.33 19.90
CA MET A 1 27.32 -9.33 18.76
C MET A 1 27.80 -10.45 17.86
N ASP A 2 27.25 -11.66 18.02
CA ASP A 2 27.51 -12.75 17.08
C ASP A 2 26.88 -12.35 15.74
N ALA A 3 27.69 -12.36 14.68
CA ALA A 3 27.20 -12.10 13.34
C ALA A 3 26.26 -13.24 12.93
N PRO A 4 25.10 -12.96 12.31
CA PRO A 4 24.27 -14.00 11.75
C PRO A 4 25.09 -14.75 10.69
N VAL A 5 25.36 -16.03 10.96
CA VAL A 5 25.97 -16.92 9.98
C VAL A 5 24.85 -17.26 9.01
N PHE A 6 24.86 -16.64 7.83
CA PHE A 6 23.99 -17.02 6.74
C PHE A 6 24.52 -18.33 6.16
N HIS A 7 23.76 -19.41 6.30
CA HIS A 7 24.11 -20.69 5.70
C HIS A 7 23.70 -20.68 4.23
N ASP A 8 24.44 -21.38 3.37
CA ASP A 8 24.09 -21.54 1.95
C ASP A 8 22.68 -22.13 1.77
N GLU A 9 22.24 -22.95 2.73
CA GLU A 9 20.87 -23.49 2.80
C GLU A 9 19.82 -22.38 2.95
N ASP A 10 20.05 -21.40 3.83
CA ASP A 10 19.13 -20.27 4.04
C ASP A 10 18.99 -19.41 2.79
N LEU A 11 20.11 -19.18 2.08
CA LEU A 11 20.09 -18.46 0.81
C LEU A 11 19.36 -19.27 -0.28
N SER A 12 19.57 -20.58 -0.32
CA SER A 12 18.90 -21.45 -1.29
C SER A 12 17.38 -21.51 -1.06
N ASP A 13 16.94 -21.53 0.21
CA ASP A 13 15.53 -21.51 0.57
C ASP A 13 14.89 -20.16 0.23
N LEU A 14 15.59 -19.04 0.49
CA LEU A 14 15.13 -17.71 0.10
C LEU A 14 14.98 -17.55 -1.42
N LEU A 15 15.96 -18.04 -2.20
CA LEU A 15 15.90 -17.98 -3.66
C LEU A 15 14.75 -18.82 -4.21
N LYS A 16 14.49 -19.99 -3.62
CA LYS A 16 13.36 -20.85 -3.97
C LYS A 16 12.01 -20.17 -3.69
N GLU A 17 11.86 -19.48 -2.55
CA GLU A 17 10.66 -18.70 -2.23
C GLU A 17 10.45 -17.57 -3.25
N PHE A 18 11.52 -16.89 -3.64
CA PHE A 18 11.47 -15.83 -4.65
C PHE A 18 11.00 -16.37 -6.01
N ASP A 19 11.54 -17.50 -6.47
CA ASP A 19 11.11 -18.14 -7.72
C ASP A 19 9.63 -18.54 -7.67
N GLU A 20 9.15 -19.05 -6.54
CA GLU A 20 7.73 -19.39 -6.35
C GLU A 20 6.82 -18.16 -6.45
N ALA A 21 7.22 -17.04 -5.83
CA ALA A 21 6.49 -15.78 -5.91
C ALA A 21 6.45 -15.21 -7.33
N ILE A 22 7.55 -15.28 -8.08
CA ILE A 22 7.59 -14.87 -9.51
C ILE A 22 6.63 -15.74 -10.34
N LEU A 23 6.63 -17.05 -10.12
CA LEU A 23 5.72 -17.97 -10.80
C LEU A 23 4.24 -17.69 -10.48
N ASP A 24 3.94 -17.19 -9.27
CA ASP A 24 2.59 -16.73 -8.91
C ASP A 24 2.14 -15.52 -9.73
N PHE A 25 3.04 -14.58 -10.04
CA PHE A 25 2.72 -13.46 -10.92
C PHE A 25 2.49 -13.90 -12.38
N ASP A 26 3.20 -14.94 -12.84
CA ASP A 26 3.04 -15.49 -14.18
C ASP A 26 1.75 -16.32 -14.36
N ARG A 27 1.10 -16.74 -13.26
CA ARG A 27 -0.18 -17.49 -13.31
C ARG A 27 -1.37 -16.67 -13.85
N GLY A 28 -1.14 -15.40 -14.19
CA GLY A 28 -2.10 -14.54 -14.87
C GLY A 28 -2.74 -13.52 -13.94
N PRO A 29 -3.55 -12.60 -14.49
CA PRO A 29 -4.16 -11.53 -13.71
C PRO A 29 -4.98 -12.13 -12.57
N CYS A 30 -4.63 -11.76 -11.34
CA CYS A 30 -5.39 -12.09 -10.14
C CYS A 30 -6.87 -11.77 -10.39
N GLN A 31 -7.80 -12.66 -9.99
CA GLN A 31 -9.25 -12.45 -10.06
C GLN A 31 -9.75 -11.25 -9.22
N TYR A 32 -8.83 -10.46 -8.69
CA TYR A 32 -9.06 -9.20 -8.00
C TYR A 32 -9.94 -8.25 -8.81
N GLU A 33 -9.72 -8.12 -10.12
CA GLU A 33 -10.54 -7.24 -10.97
C GLU A 33 -12.00 -7.72 -11.03
N GLU A 34 -12.23 -9.03 -11.19
CA GLU A 34 -13.57 -9.61 -11.18
C GLU A 34 -14.26 -9.39 -9.81
N HIS A 35 -13.53 -9.61 -8.72
CA HIS A 35 -14.04 -9.39 -7.36
C HIS A 35 -14.37 -7.90 -7.12
N LEU A 36 -13.58 -6.98 -7.67
CA LEU A 36 -13.78 -5.53 -7.59
C LEU A 36 -15.02 -5.11 -8.39
N GLU A 37 -15.23 -5.66 -9.59
CA GLU A 37 -16.43 -5.47 -10.38
C GLU A 37 -17.69 -5.96 -9.64
N GLN A 38 -17.61 -7.14 -9.01
CA GLN A 38 -18.72 -7.67 -8.21
C GLN A 38 -19.05 -6.78 -7.01
N GLN A 39 -18.05 -6.23 -6.31
CA GLN A 39 -18.29 -5.26 -5.24
C GLN A 39 -18.90 -3.96 -5.75
N LYS A 40 -18.41 -3.42 -6.88
CA LYS A 40 -19.00 -2.23 -7.51
C LYS A 40 -20.47 -2.43 -7.83
N ARG A 41 -20.85 -3.58 -8.41
CA ARG A 41 -22.27 -3.89 -8.70
C ARG A 41 -23.13 -4.02 -7.44
N ARG A 42 -22.54 -4.50 -6.33
CA ARG A 42 -23.25 -4.64 -5.05
C ARG A 42 -23.39 -3.31 -4.30
N ASN A 43 -22.45 -2.38 -4.50
CA ASN A 43 -22.45 -1.04 -3.89
C ASN A 43 -23.11 0.05 -4.74
N VAL A 44 -23.36 -0.20 -6.02
CA VAL A 44 -24.31 0.62 -6.79
C VAL A 44 -25.69 0.10 -6.41
N PRO A 45 -26.49 0.84 -5.62
CA PRO A 45 -27.89 0.50 -5.52
C PRO A 45 -28.42 0.55 -6.95
N SER A 46 -29.03 -0.55 -7.38
CA SER A 46 -29.81 -0.66 -8.61
C SER A 46 -30.85 0.47 -8.62
N VAL A 47 -30.45 1.65 -9.06
CA VAL A 47 -31.27 2.84 -9.16
C VAL A 47 -31.18 3.28 -10.62
N CYS A 48 -32.38 3.44 -11.18
CA CYS A 48 -32.75 3.70 -12.58
C CYS A 48 -33.07 2.41 -13.35
N ASP A 49 -34.31 2.10 -13.72
CA ASP A 49 -35.50 2.93 -13.85
C ASP A 49 -36.76 2.03 -13.93
N SER A 50 -37.56 2.00 -12.86
CA SER A 50 -38.96 1.57 -12.91
C SER A 50 -39.62 2.13 -11.66
N GLY A 51 -40.07 3.37 -11.77
CA GLY A 51 -40.79 4.05 -10.70
C GLY A 51 -42.10 3.34 -10.36
N ILE A 52 -42.14 2.67 -9.21
CA ILE A 52 -43.32 2.28 -8.43
C ILE A 52 -42.81 2.18 -6.98
N ASP A 53 -43.52 2.41 -5.89
CA ASP A 53 -44.81 2.97 -5.52
C ASP A 53 -44.64 3.26 -4.02
N GLU A 54 -45.24 4.32 -3.51
CA GLU A 54 -45.05 4.74 -2.13
C GLU A 54 -45.76 3.75 -1.22
N SER A 55 -45.02 2.92 -0.47
CA SER A 55 -45.62 2.07 0.56
C SER A 55 -44.67 1.88 1.74
N ASP A 56 -45.04 2.54 2.83
CA ASP A 56 -44.64 2.30 4.21
C ASP A 56 -44.29 0.83 4.48
N SER A 57 -43.05 0.57 4.86
CA SER A 57 -42.70 -0.64 5.60
C SER A 57 -41.53 -0.35 6.51
N ALA A 58 -41.89 0.05 7.73
CA ALA A 58 -41.04 -0.02 8.89
C ALA A 58 -40.39 -1.40 9.01
N SER A 59 -39.08 -1.46 8.89
CA SER A 59 -38.26 -2.52 9.49
C SER A 59 -36.97 -1.90 10.00
N THR A 60 -37.04 -1.43 11.23
CA THR A 60 -35.86 -1.14 12.05
C THR A 60 -35.13 -2.45 12.27
N SER A 61 -33.97 -2.65 11.62
CA SER A 61 -33.06 -3.75 11.94
C SER A 61 -32.28 -3.39 13.22
N PRO A 62 -32.46 -4.09 14.36
CA PRO A 62 -31.75 -3.80 15.59
C PRO A 62 -30.51 -4.70 15.61
N GLY A 63 -29.42 -4.27 14.97
CA GLY A 63 -28.28 -5.19 14.82
C GLY A 63 -26.94 -4.56 14.50
N SER A 64 -26.78 -3.24 14.60
CA SER A 64 -25.49 -2.59 14.34
C SER A 64 -25.11 -1.70 15.52
N SER A 65 -24.66 -2.33 16.63
CA SER A 65 -23.78 -1.65 17.58
C SER A 65 -22.39 -1.53 16.94
N LEU A 66 -22.26 -0.63 15.97
CA LEU A 66 -20.96 -0.05 15.70
C LEU A 66 -20.78 1.04 16.76
N ASN A 67 -19.85 0.76 17.67
CA ASN A 67 -19.14 1.75 18.45
C ASN A 67 -18.75 2.93 17.53
N SER A 68 -19.55 4.00 17.56
CA SER A 68 -19.13 5.29 17.05
C SER A 68 -18.09 5.82 18.03
N SER A 69 -16.82 5.54 17.73
CA SER A 69 -15.72 6.26 18.37
C SER A 69 -15.84 7.72 17.95
N GLU A 70 -16.29 8.57 18.87
CA GLU A 70 -16.27 10.01 18.73
C GLU A 70 -14.82 10.51 18.84
N GLU A 71 -14.16 10.69 17.70
CA GLU A 71 -12.91 11.45 17.66
C GLU A 71 -13.24 12.95 17.60
N ASN A 72 -12.86 13.68 18.64
CA ASN A 72 -13.01 15.14 18.72
C ASN A 72 -12.02 15.81 17.74
N LEU A 73 -12.52 16.24 16.57
CA LEU A 73 -11.77 17.01 15.56
C LEU A 73 -11.56 18.48 15.97
N THR A 74 -11.03 18.72 17.17
CA THR A 74 -10.49 20.04 17.53
C THR A 74 -8.99 19.93 17.73
N THR A 75 -8.26 19.61 16.67
CA THR A 75 -6.81 19.79 16.64
C THR A 75 -6.40 20.29 15.27
N GLN A 76 -6.35 21.62 15.20
CA GLN A 76 -5.42 22.49 14.47
C GLN A 76 -4.73 21.91 13.20
N PRO A 77 -4.75 22.63 12.06
CA PRO A 77 -4.12 22.17 10.82
C PRO A 77 -2.63 21.90 11.02
N PRO A 78 -2.08 20.79 10.46
CA PRO A 78 -0.66 20.50 10.57
C PRO A 78 0.18 21.61 9.91
N PRO A 79 1.30 22.02 10.53
CA PRO A 79 2.17 23.05 9.98
C PRO A 79 2.78 22.58 8.65
N GLN A 80 2.85 23.52 7.71
CA GLN A 80 3.45 23.39 6.38
C GLN A 80 4.80 22.62 6.42
N PRO A 81 5.10 21.76 5.43
CA PRO A 81 6.34 20.98 5.44
C PRO A 81 7.53 21.92 5.36
N HIS A 82 8.30 21.98 6.43
CA HIS A 82 9.54 22.72 6.50
C HIS A 82 10.51 22.12 5.46
N LYS A 83 11.06 22.96 4.56
CA LYS A 83 12.16 22.53 3.66
C LYS A 83 13.24 21.90 4.52
N ALA A 84 13.49 20.61 4.32
CA ALA A 84 14.58 19.91 4.98
C ALA A 84 15.88 20.67 4.71
N LYS A 85 16.54 21.14 5.76
CA LYS A 85 17.88 21.68 5.67
C LYS A 85 18.78 20.47 5.44
N LEU A 86 19.24 20.28 4.20
CA LEU A 86 20.29 19.31 3.91
C LEU A 86 21.47 19.64 4.84
N GLY A 87 21.95 18.61 5.55
CA GLY A 87 23.12 18.73 6.41
C GLY A 87 24.38 18.98 5.59
N ASP A 88 25.54 18.78 6.19
CA ASP A 88 26.79 18.80 5.45
C ASP A 88 26.80 17.71 4.37
N THR A 89 27.08 18.08 3.12
CA THR A 89 27.15 17.20 1.95
C THR A 89 28.58 16.97 1.46
N HIS A 90 29.60 17.45 2.19
CA HIS A 90 30.99 17.37 1.76
C HIS A 90 31.47 15.95 1.44
N GLU A 91 31.15 14.95 2.27
CA GLU A 91 31.53 13.55 2.04
C GLU A 91 30.92 12.99 0.74
N LEU A 92 29.68 13.39 0.43
CA LEU A 92 29.00 12.98 -0.81
C LEU A 92 29.65 13.62 -2.04
N GLU A 93 30.07 14.88 -1.93
CA GLU A 93 30.76 15.61 -2.99
C GLU A 93 32.15 15.00 -3.28
N GLU A 94 32.89 14.59 -2.24
CA GLU A 94 34.18 13.90 -2.38
C GLU A 94 34.02 12.53 -3.06
N PHE A 95 33.03 11.74 -2.65
CA PHE A 95 32.74 10.44 -3.28
C PHE A 95 32.41 10.59 -4.78
N ILE A 96 31.64 11.61 -5.16
CA ILE A 96 31.32 11.87 -6.57
C ILE A 96 32.58 12.25 -7.35
N ALA A 97 33.44 13.10 -6.79
CA ALA A 97 34.69 13.50 -7.45
C ALA A 97 35.64 12.31 -7.68
N ASP A 98 35.75 11.41 -6.70
CA ASP A 98 36.53 10.18 -6.84
C ASP A 98 35.93 9.25 -7.91
N LEU A 99 34.59 9.16 -7.97
CA LEU A 99 33.89 8.36 -8.96
C LEU A 99 34.10 8.90 -10.38
N ASP A 100 34.00 10.23 -10.57
CA ASP A 100 34.25 10.89 -11.85
C ASP A 100 35.69 10.65 -12.33
N LYS A 101 36.67 10.69 -11.41
CA LYS A 101 38.07 10.41 -11.71
C LYS A 101 38.29 8.97 -12.19
N VAL A 102 37.66 7.99 -11.53
CA VAL A 102 37.74 6.58 -11.95
C VAL A 102 37.11 6.40 -13.33
N LEU A 103 35.98 7.05 -13.60
CA LEU A 103 35.30 6.98 -14.89
C LEU A 103 36.10 7.65 -16.03
N GLU A 104 36.86 8.70 -15.73
CA GLU A 104 37.74 9.36 -16.71
C GLU A 104 39.03 8.58 -16.99
N GLU A 105 39.46 7.72 -16.05
CA GLU A 105 40.62 6.83 -16.21
C GLU A 105 40.29 5.53 -16.98
N MET A 106 39.00 5.21 -17.20
CA MET A 106 38.52 4.08 -18.00
C MET A 106 38.33 4.43 -19.47
#